data_AF-A0A0E2HEM6-F1
#
_entry.id   AF-A0A0E2HEM6-F1
#
_cell.length_a   1.000
_cell.length_b   1.000
_cell.length_c   1.000
_cell.angle_alpha   90.00
_cell.angle_beta   90.00
_cell.angle_gamma   90.00
#
_symmetry.space_group_name_H-M   'P 1'
#
loop_
_entity.id
_entity.type
_entity.pdbx_description
1 polymer ?
#
loop_
_entity_poly.entity_id
_entity_poly.type
_entity_poly.pdbx_seq_one_letter_code
_entity_poly.pdbx_strand_id
1 'polypeptide(L)'
;MQSAAETVPVLEEDADGLKTEGPVIYIELDKPSASAAKEPEYMGVFTVSAYCGCSQCLGENRRKLTYSGTSPKAGYTIAADLSEFDLGEKLAIEGNNYVVEDKTADNRSESLSIYFDSHKEALSFGIREVEVYRFPREESEHEGEYIGEFLLTGYCSCNICCGEDNGDMTYTGAEPRAGRTVAADPDIIPLGSEIEVGGCIYIVEDTGKEIKGNRLDIYFDTHDEAVVYGRRQEPVYLLGQ
;
A
#
# COMPACT_ATOMS: atom_id res chain seq x y z
N MET A 1 -12.45 -12.16 -39.60
CA MET A 1 -11.87 -11.88 -40.93
C MET A 1 -10.39 -12.20 -40.81
N GLN A 2 -9.86 -13.11 -41.63
CA GLN A 2 -8.44 -13.52 -41.58
C GLN A 2 -7.54 -12.31 -41.83
N SER A 3 -6.62 -12.00 -40.90
CA SER A 3 -5.59 -10.99 -41.15
C SER A 3 -4.49 -11.62 -42.03
N ALA A 4 -4.03 -10.84 -43.00
CA ALA A 4 -2.99 -11.25 -43.92
C ALA A 4 -1.61 -10.97 -43.30
N ALA A 5 -0.71 -11.95 -43.37
CA ALA A 5 0.70 -11.75 -43.09
C ALA A 5 1.35 -11.02 -44.28
N GLU A 6 1.89 -9.83 -44.04
CA GLU A 6 2.59 -9.06 -45.07
C GLU A 6 4.11 -9.28 -44.90
N THR A 7 4.77 -9.76 -45.96
CA THR A 7 6.21 -10.06 -45.95
C THR A 7 6.98 -8.90 -46.58
N VAL A 8 7.90 -8.30 -45.83
CA VAL A 8 8.86 -7.31 -46.37
C VAL A 8 10.27 -7.89 -46.32
N PRO A 9 11.03 -7.92 -47.43
CA PRO A 9 12.39 -8.43 -47.43
C PRO A 9 13.35 -7.42 -46.80
N VAL A 10 14.14 -7.86 -45.81
CA VAL A 10 15.27 -7.10 -45.27
C VAL A 10 16.55 -7.68 -45.85
N LEU A 11 17.40 -6.83 -46.43
CA LEU A 11 18.76 -7.18 -46.82
C LEU A 11 19.70 -6.71 -45.71
N GLU A 12 20.33 -7.65 -45.01
CA GLU A 12 21.52 -7.37 -44.21
C GLU A 12 22.67 -8.26 -44.74
N GLU A 13 23.81 -7.63 -45.00
CA GLU A 13 25.05 -8.30 -45.39
C GLU A 13 25.95 -8.42 -44.16
N ASP A 14 26.41 -9.64 -43.85
CA ASP A 14 27.55 -9.85 -42.97
C ASP A 14 28.47 -10.98 -43.45
N ALA A 15 29.75 -10.80 -43.14
CA ALA A 15 30.88 -11.51 -43.67
C ALA A 15 31.13 -12.86 -42.97
N ASP A 16 30.52 -13.95 -43.46
CA ASP A 16 31.11 -15.31 -43.44
C ASP A 16 30.27 -16.42 -44.11
N GLY A 17 29.35 -16.09 -45.02
CA GLY A 17 29.02 -16.97 -46.14
C GLY A 17 28.46 -18.37 -45.84
N LEU A 18 27.61 -18.55 -44.82
CA LEU A 18 26.83 -19.78 -44.66
C LEU A 18 25.33 -19.48 -44.51
N LYS A 19 24.58 -19.68 -45.60
CA LYS A 19 23.12 -19.46 -45.68
C LYS A 19 22.38 -20.68 -45.14
N THR A 20 21.52 -20.49 -44.14
CA THR A 20 20.42 -21.43 -43.86
C THR A 20 19.11 -20.66 -43.99
N GLU A 21 18.32 -21.00 -45.00
CA GLU A 21 16.99 -20.43 -45.24
C GLU A 21 15.97 -21.22 -44.41
N GLY A 22 15.49 -20.63 -43.33
CA GLY A 22 14.36 -21.14 -42.55
C GLY A 22 13.36 -20.01 -42.32
N PRO A 23 12.04 -20.28 -42.38
CA PRO A 23 11.04 -19.26 -42.12
C PRO A 23 11.13 -18.82 -40.65
N VAL A 24 11.47 -17.55 -40.42
CA VAL A 24 11.34 -16.93 -39.11
C VAL A 24 9.88 -16.55 -38.92
N ILE A 25 9.19 -17.27 -38.06
CA ILE A 25 7.79 -16.98 -37.69
C ILE A 25 7.84 -15.95 -36.57
N TYR A 26 7.51 -14.70 -36.87
CA TYR A 26 7.23 -13.72 -35.83
C TYR A 26 5.83 -14.01 -35.27
N ILE A 27 5.78 -14.57 -34.08
CA ILE A 27 4.56 -14.63 -33.28
C ILE A 27 4.39 -13.22 -32.71
N GLU A 28 3.34 -12.50 -33.09
CA GLU A 28 2.91 -11.35 -32.31
C GLU A 28 2.51 -11.90 -30.93
N LEU A 29 3.39 -11.75 -29.95
CA LEU A 29 3.00 -11.91 -28.56
C LEU A 29 1.95 -10.83 -28.33
N ASP A 30 0.71 -11.24 -28.10
CA ASP A 30 -0.36 -10.35 -27.66
C ASP A 30 0.23 -9.44 -26.57
N LYS A 31 0.33 -8.15 -26.86
CA LYS A 31 0.68 -7.16 -25.85
C LYS A 31 -0.30 -7.39 -24.70
N PRO A 32 0.15 -7.59 -23.45
CA PRO A 32 -0.78 -7.66 -22.34
C PRO A 32 -1.63 -6.39 -22.42
N SER A 33 -2.95 -6.56 -22.51
CA SER A 33 -3.86 -5.43 -22.55
C SER A 33 -3.63 -4.64 -21.27
N ALA A 34 -3.00 -3.47 -21.38
CA ALA A 34 -2.98 -2.52 -20.29
C ALA A 34 -4.45 -2.25 -19.96
N SER A 35 -4.91 -2.77 -18.83
CA SER A 35 -6.18 -2.35 -18.23
C SER A 35 -6.14 -0.82 -18.22
N ALA A 36 -7.08 -0.17 -18.91
CA ALA A 36 -7.13 1.28 -18.95
C ALA A 36 -7.32 1.76 -17.52
N ALA A 37 -6.31 2.44 -16.95
CA ALA A 37 -6.39 2.97 -15.59
C ALA A 37 -7.66 3.83 -15.48
N LYS A 38 -8.54 3.48 -14.54
CA LYS A 38 -9.79 4.21 -14.31
C LYS A 38 -9.44 5.67 -13.97
N GLU A 39 -10.16 6.64 -14.57
CA GLU A 39 -9.97 8.07 -14.28
C GLU A 39 -10.30 8.39 -12.81
N PRO A 40 -9.61 9.35 -12.18
CA PRO A 40 -9.87 9.72 -10.79
C PRO A 40 -11.22 10.44 -10.66
N GLU A 41 -11.92 10.17 -9.56
CA GLU A 41 -13.23 10.72 -9.24
C GLU A 41 -13.11 12.08 -8.55
N TYR A 42 -13.89 13.07 -8.97
CA TYR A 42 -13.91 14.39 -8.33
C TYR A 42 -14.54 14.30 -6.93
N MET A 43 -13.79 14.71 -5.90
CA MET A 43 -14.26 14.70 -4.52
C MET A 43 -14.84 16.02 -4.05
N GLY A 44 -14.45 17.15 -4.66
CA GLY A 44 -14.84 18.48 -4.21
C GLY A 44 -13.68 19.45 -4.13
N VAL A 45 -13.95 20.60 -3.49
CA VAL A 45 -12.95 21.61 -3.18
C VAL A 45 -12.55 21.44 -1.71
N PHE A 46 -11.25 21.25 -1.47
CA PHE A 46 -10.69 21.01 -0.15
C PHE A 46 -9.81 22.18 0.26
N THR A 47 -9.73 22.43 1.56
CA THR A 47 -8.67 23.27 2.12
C THR A 47 -7.39 22.44 2.19
N VAL A 48 -6.39 22.81 1.40
CA VAL A 48 -5.09 22.14 1.36
C VAL A 48 -4.02 23.06 1.94
N SER A 49 -3.41 22.62 3.03
CA SER A 49 -2.26 23.28 3.65
C SER A 49 -0.95 22.55 3.30
N ALA A 50 0.16 23.06 3.84
CA ALA A 50 1.47 22.44 3.71
C ALA A 50 2.17 22.30 5.06
N TYR A 51 3.01 21.28 5.17
CA TYR A 51 3.86 21.04 6.33
C TYR A 51 5.23 20.50 5.92
N CYS A 52 6.17 20.48 6.86
CA CYS A 52 7.48 19.86 6.67
C CYS A 52 7.98 19.26 7.99
N GLY A 53 9.14 18.61 7.97
CA GLY A 53 9.75 17.97 9.15
C GLY A 53 10.31 18.91 10.24
N CYS A 54 10.11 20.24 10.13
CA CYS A 54 10.66 21.20 11.08
C CYS A 54 9.85 21.27 12.38
N SER A 55 10.46 21.78 13.44
CA SER A 55 9.78 21.93 14.75
C SER A 55 8.65 22.96 14.75
N GLN A 56 8.62 23.89 13.79
CA GLN A 56 7.52 24.85 13.66
C GLN A 56 6.26 24.19 13.11
N CYS A 57 6.41 23.16 12.26
CA CYS A 57 5.29 22.42 11.69
C CYS A 57 4.87 21.23 12.56
N LEU A 58 5.82 20.51 13.17
CA LEU A 58 5.55 19.27 13.93
C LEU A 58 5.63 19.43 15.46
N GLY A 59 6.03 20.59 15.97
CA GLY A 59 6.32 20.79 17.39
C GLY A 59 7.67 20.22 17.84
N GLU A 60 7.95 20.30 19.15
CA GLU A 60 9.24 19.88 19.73
C GLU A 60 9.46 18.35 19.68
N ASN A 61 8.37 17.57 19.76
CA ASN A 61 8.38 16.11 19.63
C ASN A 61 8.21 15.69 18.16
N ARG A 62 9.19 16.05 17.33
CA ARG A 62 9.20 15.73 15.89
C ARG A 62 9.06 14.22 15.66
N ARG A 63 7.91 13.79 15.16
CA ARG A 63 7.80 12.46 14.54
C ARG A 63 8.63 12.48 13.26
N LYS A 64 9.61 11.60 13.18
CA LYS A 64 10.43 11.43 11.96
C LYS A 64 9.69 10.65 10.87
N LEU A 65 8.72 9.85 11.28
CA LEU A 65 7.93 8.99 10.43
C LEU A 65 6.49 9.49 10.41
N THR A 66 5.82 9.24 9.29
CA THR A 66 4.39 9.43 9.10
C THR A 66 3.60 8.50 10.04
N TYR A 67 2.28 8.69 10.10
CA TYR A 67 1.40 7.75 10.79
C TYR A 67 1.50 6.32 10.24
N SER A 68 1.66 6.14 8.93
CA SER A 68 1.91 4.83 8.30
C SER A 68 3.26 4.22 8.69
N GLY A 69 4.17 5.00 9.28
CA GLY A 69 5.50 4.54 9.69
C GLY A 69 6.59 4.71 8.63
N THR A 70 6.28 5.31 7.48
CA THR A 70 7.27 5.63 6.44
C THR A 70 7.93 6.99 6.68
N SER A 71 9.06 7.25 6.03
CA SER A 71 9.63 8.61 6.00
C SER A 71 8.83 9.45 4.99
N PRO A 72 8.34 10.65 5.37
CA PRO A 72 7.57 11.48 4.45
C PRO A 72 8.45 11.98 3.28
N LYS A 73 7.83 12.13 2.10
CA LYS A 73 8.50 12.48 0.85
C LYS A 73 7.76 13.62 0.15
N ALA A 74 8.48 14.68 -0.22
CA ALA A 74 7.88 15.79 -0.98
C ALA A 74 7.39 15.30 -2.35
N GLY A 75 6.23 15.82 -2.78
CA GLY A 75 5.58 15.39 -4.03
C GLY A 75 4.96 13.99 -3.97
N TYR A 76 4.82 13.41 -2.79
CA TYR A 76 4.23 12.08 -2.60
C TYR A 76 3.36 12.02 -1.35
N THR A 77 3.89 12.35 -0.18
CA THR A 77 3.20 12.18 1.10
C THR A 77 2.21 13.31 1.38
N ILE A 78 1.01 12.94 1.79
CA ILE A 78 0.03 13.85 2.41
C ILE A 78 -0.46 13.32 3.75
N ALA A 79 -0.91 14.26 4.58
CA ALA A 79 -1.67 13.99 5.79
C ALA A 79 -3.16 14.22 5.52
N ALA A 80 -4.02 13.33 6.01
CA ALA A 80 -5.48 13.46 5.93
C ALA A 80 -6.19 13.06 7.23
N ASP A 81 -7.50 13.34 7.32
CA ASP A 81 -8.36 12.76 8.34
C ASP A 81 -8.61 11.28 8.01
N LEU A 82 -8.05 10.38 8.83
CA LEU A 82 -8.16 8.94 8.62
C LEU A 82 -9.56 8.35 8.89
N SER A 83 -10.56 9.19 9.21
CA SER A 83 -11.96 8.79 9.20
C SER A 83 -12.64 9.01 7.84
N GLU A 84 -12.02 9.77 6.94
CA GLU A 84 -12.50 10.06 5.58
C GLU A 84 -11.61 9.40 4.50
N PHE A 85 -10.31 9.26 4.79
CA PHE A 85 -9.30 8.75 3.88
C PHE A 85 -8.53 7.58 4.47
N ASP A 86 -8.35 6.52 3.69
CA ASP A 86 -7.58 5.37 4.12
C ASP A 86 -6.08 5.58 3.92
N LEU A 87 -5.26 4.95 4.76
CA LEU A 87 -3.82 4.91 4.52
C LEU A 87 -3.53 4.19 3.20
N GLY A 88 -2.65 4.77 2.37
CA GLY A 88 -2.32 4.26 1.04
C GLY A 88 -3.22 4.79 -0.07
N GLU A 89 -4.30 5.51 0.27
CA GLU A 89 -5.21 6.09 -0.71
C GLU A 89 -4.49 7.13 -1.59
N LYS A 90 -4.74 7.08 -2.89
CA LYS A 90 -4.12 7.95 -3.90
C LYS A 90 -5.05 9.09 -4.25
N LEU A 91 -4.57 10.33 -4.13
CA LEU A 91 -5.30 11.53 -4.49
C LEU A 91 -4.56 12.34 -5.56
N ALA A 92 -5.30 12.99 -6.47
CA ALA A 92 -4.77 13.98 -7.38
C ALA A 92 -5.14 15.40 -6.90
N ILE A 93 -4.13 16.26 -6.79
CA ILE A 93 -4.28 17.65 -6.35
C ILE A 93 -3.44 18.52 -7.29
N GLU A 94 -4.10 19.44 -8.02
CA GLU A 94 -3.46 20.29 -9.03
C GLU A 94 -2.59 19.53 -10.06
N GLY A 95 -3.04 18.35 -10.49
CA GLY A 95 -2.32 17.53 -11.46
C GLY A 95 -1.13 16.73 -10.92
N ASN A 96 -0.88 16.77 -9.60
CA ASN A 96 0.11 15.92 -8.94
C ASN A 96 -0.58 14.79 -8.16
N ASN A 97 0.08 13.63 -8.09
CA ASN A 97 -0.43 12.45 -7.41
C ASN A 97 0.22 12.31 -6.03
N TYR A 98 -0.61 12.10 -5.03
CA TYR A 98 -0.22 11.99 -3.64
C TYR A 98 -0.76 10.71 -3.03
N VAL A 99 -0.15 10.28 -1.93
CA VAL A 99 -0.55 9.12 -1.14
C VAL A 99 -0.76 9.55 0.31
N VAL A 100 -1.91 9.17 0.87
CA VAL A 100 -2.23 9.35 2.28
C VAL A 100 -1.35 8.42 3.11
N GLU A 101 -0.30 8.96 3.72
CA GLU A 101 0.59 8.20 4.61
C GLU A 101 0.56 8.74 6.04
N ASP A 102 0.07 9.96 6.22
CA ASP A 102 0.12 10.66 7.51
C ASP A 102 -1.28 11.08 7.99
N LYS A 103 -1.38 11.41 9.27
CA LYS A 103 -2.63 11.82 9.91
C LYS A 103 -2.61 13.30 10.24
N THR A 104 -3.65 14.03 9.86
CA THR A 104 -3.84 15.42 10.28
C THR A 104 -4.22 15.49 11.76
N ALA A 105 -3.85 16.60 12.41
CA ALA A 105 -4.37 16.92 13.75
C ALA A 105 -5.76 17.57 13.70
N ASP A 106 -6.15 18.11 12.53
CA ASP A 106 -7.46 18.69 12.30
C ASP A 106 -8.38 17.60 11.73
N ASN A 107 -9.44 17.26 12.47
CA ASN A 107 -10.46 16.29 12.07
C ASN A 107 -11.63 16.99 11.37
N ARG A 108 -11.31 17.98 10.53
CA ARG A 108 -12.30 18.61 9.66
C ARG A 108 -12.29 17.84 8.37
N SER A 109 -13.46 17.30 8.01
CA SER A 109 -13.70 16.85 6.65
C SER A 109 -13.29 17.95 5.68
N GLU A 110 -12.73 17.58 4.54
CA GLU A 110 -12.25 18.53 3.51
C GLU A 110 -10.93 19.27 3.82
N SER A 111 -10.12 18.77 4.76
CA SER A 111 -8.79 19.32 5.07
C SER A 111 -7.66 18.33 4.83
N LEU A 112 -6.71 18.70 3.97
CA LEU A 112 -5.50 17.91 3.66
C LEU A 112 -4.24 18.75 3.90
N SER A 113 -3.11 18.09 4.18
CA SER A 113 -1.82 18.78 4.28
C SER A 113 -0.74 18.08 3.47
N ILE A 114 -0.07 18.82 2.59
CA ILE A 114 0.99 18.27 1.73
C ILE A 114 2.34 18.42 2.40
N TYR A 115 3.14 17.34 2.37
CA TYR A 115 4.50 17.38 2.89
C TYR A 115 5.47 18.03 1.90
N PHE A 116 6.36 18.87 2.44
CA PHE A 116 7.49 19.48 1.73
C PHE A 116 8.80 19.20 2.49
N ASP A 117 9.90 19.13 1.74
CA ASP A 117 11.23 18.90 2.33
C ASP A 117 11.75 20.13 3.09
N SER A 118 11.22 21.33 2.79
CA SER A 118 11.63 22.56 3.45
C SER A 118 10.47 23.39 3.99
N HIS A 119 10.73 24.07 5.10
CA HIS A 119 9.78 25.01 5.69
C HIS A 119 9.48 26.20 4.75
N LYS A 120 10.47 26.63 3.97
CA LYS A 120 10.31 27.73 3.01
C LYS A 120 9.31 27.37 1.91
N GLU A 121 9.38 26.15 1.37
CA GLU A 121 8.44 25.68 0.35
C GLU A 121 7.04 25.51 0.93
N ALA A 122 6.92 24.90 2.12
CA ALA A 122 5.63 24.79 2.80
C ALA A 122 4.96 26.16 3.04
N LEU A 123 5.73 27.16 3.49
CA LEU A 123 5.23 28.53 3.64
C LEU A 123 4.85 29.19 2.31
N SER A 124 5.61 28.90 1.25
CA SER A 124 5.33 29.47 -0.08
C SER A 124 4.06 28.88 -0.69
N PHE A 125 3.77 27.61 -0.39
CA PHE A 125 2.52 26.96 -0.74
C PHE A 125 1.34 27.54 0.05
N GLY A 126 1.50 27.71 1.36
CA GLY A 126 0.49 28.32 2.22
C GLY A 126 -0.75 27.45 2.45
N ILE A 127 -1.92 28.09 2.51
CA ILE A 127 -3.23 27.43 2.59
C ILE A 127 -4.05 27.90 1.40
N ARG A 128 -4.75 26.98 0.75
CA ARG A 128 -5.56 27.27 -0.43
C ARG A 128 -6.73 26.30 -0.56
N GLU A 129 -7.77 26.75 -1.26
CA GLU A 129 -8.89 25.90 -1.67
C GLU A 129 -8.61 25.35 -3.07
N VAL A 130 -8.56 24.04 -3.22
CA VAL A 130 -8.23 23.37 -4.48
C VAL A 130 -9.13 22.17 -4.72
N GLU A 131 -9.33 21.84 -6.00
CA GLU A 131 -10.03 20.62 -6.40
C GLU A 131 -9.19 19.39 -6.06
N VAL A 132 -9.85 18.38 -5.48
CA VAL A 132 -9.26 17.10 -5.13
C VAL A 132 -9.98 16.00 -5.88
N TYR A 133 -9.21 15.05 -6.39
CA TYR A 133 -9.73 13.87 -7.06
C TYR A 133 -9.16 12.62 -6.39
N ARG A 134 -9.97 11.57 -6.29
CA ARG A 134 -9.60 10.28 -5.71
C ARG A 134 -9.38 9.26 -6.81
N PHE A 135 -8.23 8.59 -6.80
CA PHE A 135 -8.07 7.45 -7.68
C PHE A 135 -8.90 6.27 -7.14
N PRO A 136 -9.69 5.60 -7.99
CA PRO A 136 -10.40 4.41 -7.57
C PRO A 136 -9.39 3.33 -7.15
N ARG A 137 -9.76 2.55 -6.14
CA ARG A 137 -8.98 1.37 -5.77
C ARG A 137 -8.95 0.39 -6.95
N GLU A 138 -7.81 -0.24 -7.15
CA GLU A 138 -7.70 -1.32 -8.13
C GLU A 138 -8.53 -2.50 -7.61
N GLU A 139 -9.51 -2.93 -8.41
CA GLU A 139 -10.29 -4.13 -8.10
C GLU A 139 -9.45 -5.35 -8.43
N SER A 140 -9.14 -6.16 -7.41
CA SER A 140 -8.63 -7.51 -7.57
C SER A 140 -9.76 -8.52 -7.39
N GLU A 141 -9.72 -9.62 -8.14
CA GLU A 141 -10.57 -10.76 -7.88
C GLU A 141 -10.11 -11.45 -6.59
N HIS A 142 -11.04 -11.73 -5.70
CA HIS A 142 -10.77 -12.37 -4.40
C HIS A 142 -11.65 -13.61 -4.26
N GLU A 143 -11.10 -14.66 -3.66
CA GLU A 143 -11.80 -15.94 -3.52
C GLU A 143 -12.69 -15.99 -2.26
N GLY A 144 -12.40 -15.14 -1.26
CA GLY A 144 -13.04 -15.15 0.05
C GLY A 144 -14.23 -14.21 0.23
N GLU A 145 -14.93 -14.35 1.35
CA GLU A 145 -15.97 -13.43 1.80
C GLU A 145 -15.34 -12.13 2.30
N TYR A 146 -15.74 -10.98 1.76
CA TYR A 146 -15.31 -9.68 2.28
C TYR A 146 -15.83 -9.46 3.69
N ILE A 147 -14.92 -9.32 4.67
CA ILE A 147 -15.25 -9.14 6.08
C ILE A 147 -14.95 -7.73 6.61
N GLY A 148 -14.44 -6.84 5.76
CA GLY A 148 -14.28 -5.41 6.05
C GLY A 148 -12.87 -4.87 5.81
N GLU A 149 -12.70 -3.59 6.09
CA GLU A 149 -11.40 -2.92 6.14
C GLU A 149 -10.75 -3.13 7.50
N PHE A 150 -9.48 -3.53 7.51
CA PHE A 150 -8.69 -3.74 8.71
C PHE A 150 -7.47 -2.83 8.73
N LEU A 151 -7.09 -2.40 9.93
CA LEU A 151 -5.79 -1.77 10.15
C LEU A 151 -4.75 -2.86 10.38
N LEU A 152 -3.77 -2.92 9.49
CA LEU A 152 -2.66 -3.87 9.54
C LEU A 152 -1.43 -3.21 10.14
N THR A 153 -0.73 -3.96 10.98
CA THR A 153 0.64 -3.69 11.45
C THR A 153 1.55 -4.89 11.20
N GLY A 154 2.84 -4.74 11.51
CA GLY A 154 3.79 -5.84 11.46
C GLY A 154 4.45 -6.08 12.81
N TYR A 155 4.73 -7.35 13.12
CA TYR A 155 5.49 -7.77 14.28
C TYR A 155 6.52 -8.86 13.92
N CYS A 156 7.44 -9.13 14.82
CA CYS A 156 8.39 -10.24 14.73
C CYS A 156 8.68 -10.79 16.13
N SER A 157 9.45 -11.87 16.25
CA SER A 157 9.79 -12.50 17.54
C SER A 157 10.75 -11.69 18.43
N CYS A 158 11.12 -10.46 18.07
CA CYS A 158 12.02 -9.66 18.90
C CYS A 158 11.35 -9.17 20.20
N ASN A 159 12.16 -8.84 21.20
CA ASN A 159 11.67 -8.40 22.51
C ASN A 159 10.90 -7.06 22.49
N ILE A 160 11.10 -6.23 21.46
CA ILE A 160 10.36 -4.98 21.27
C ILE A 160 8.90 -5.27 20.91
N CYS A 161 8.68 -6.30 20.10
CA CYS A 161 7.36 -6.72 19.62
C CYS A 161 6.67 -7.68 20.60
N CYS A 162 7.39 -8.67 21.11
CA CYS A 162 6.84 -9.79 21.89
C CYS A 162 7.14 -9.75 23.40
N GLY A 163 7.96 -8.81 23.88
CA GLY A 163 8.39 -8.77 25.27
C GLY A 163 9.45 -9.84 25.60
N GLU A 164 9.57 -10.21 26.88
CA GLU A 164 10.66 -11.10 27.36
C GLU A 164 10.50 -12.58 26.94
N ASP A 165 9.30 -12.99 26.50
CA ASP A 165 8.99 -14.40 26.18
C ASP A 165 9.37 -14.79 24.72
N ASN A 166 10.18 -13.99 24.03
CA ASN A 166 10.76 -14.22 22.70
C ASN A 166 9.81 -14.59 21.53
N GLY A 167 8.48 -14.62 21.72
CA GLY A 167 7.54 -14.86 20.61
C GLY A 167 7.83 -16.11 19.79
N ASP A 168 8.44 -17.13 20.41
CA ASP A 168 8.85 -18.37 19.73
C ASP A 168 7.65 -19.22 19.30
N MET A 169 6.49 -18.98 19.93
CA MET A 169 5.24 -19.70 19.71
C MET A 169 4.07 -18.72 19.64
N THR A 170 3.17 -18.93 18.69
CA THR A 170 1.90 -18.21 18.57
C THR A 170 0.90 -18.68 19.64
N TYR A 171 -0.22 -17.97 19.78
CA TYR A 171 -1.32 -18.39 20.66
C TYR A 171 -1.82 -19.83 20.41
N THR A 172 -1.84 -20.29 19.16
CA THR A 172 -2.24 -21.69 18.83
C THR A 172 -1.15 -22.72 19.16
N GLY A 173 0.05 -22.30 19.53
CA GLY A 173 1.20 -23.18 19.73
C GLY A 173 1.88 -23.59 18.42
N ALA A 174 1.77 -22.78 17.36
CA ALA A 174 2.58 -22.92 16.15
C ALA A 174 3.84 -22.05 16.26
N GLU A 175 4.90 -22.43 15.54
CA GLU A 175 6.04 -21.54 15.31
C GLU A 175 5.63 -20.48 14.27
N PRO A 176 5.76 -19.17 14.56
CA PRO A 176 5.34 -18.13 13.64
C PRO A 176 6.22 -18.11 12.38
N ARG A 177 5.61 -17.83 11.23
CA ARG A 177 6.28 -17.86 9.91
C ARG A 177 5.89 -16.67 9.05
N ALA A 178 6.87 -15.97 8.49
CA ALA A 178 6.61 -14.88 7.57
C ALA A 178 5.85 -15.37 6.32
N GLY A 179 4.90 -14.57 5.84
CA GLY A 179 4.03 -14.95 4.72
C GLY A 179 3.01 -16.04 5.06
N ARG A 180 2.80 -16.32 6.36
CA ARG A 180 1.78 -17.27 6.84
C ARG A 180 1.07 -16.74 8.07
N THR A 181 1.81 -16.46 9.14
CA THR A 181 1.23 -16.20 10.45
C THR A 181 0.70 -14.77 10.56
N VAL A 182 -0.52 -14.63 11.07
CA VAL A 182 -1.11 -13.33 11.43
C VAL A 182 -1.77 -13.42 12.81
N ALA A 183 -1.64 -12.36 13.59
CA ALA A 183 -2.41 -12.16 14.82
C ALA A 183 -3.71 -11.41 14.51
N ALA A 184 -4.83 -11.87 15.06
CA ALA A 184 -6.13 -11.21 14.91
C ALA A 184 -6.92 -11.21 16.23
N ASP A 185 -8.09 -10.58 16.22
CA ASP A 185 -9.08 -10.72 17.28
C ASP A 185 -9.95 -11.97 17.06
N PRO A 186 -9.88 -13.00 17.92
CA PRO A 186 -10.63 -14.25 17.73
C PRO A 186 -12.15 -14.11 17.74
N ASP A 187 -12.66 -13.02 18.32
CA ASP A 187 -14.10 -12.70 18.33
C ASP A 187 -14.60 -12.22 16.95
N ILE A 188 -13.68 -11.77 16.08
CA ILE A 188 -13.97 -11.32 14.72
C ILE A 188 -13.52 -12.39 13.70
N ILE A 189 -12.31 -12.92 13.84
CA ILE A 189 -11.75 -13.95 12.96
C ILE A 189 -11.27 -15.13 13.81
N PRO A 190 -11.95 -16.28 13.81
CA PRO A 190 -11.57 -17.43 14.60
C PRO A 190 -10.14 -17.91 14.31
N LEU A 191 -9.45 -18.42 15.34
CA LEU A 191 -8.13 -19.03 15.16
C LEU A 191 -8.18 -20.21 14.18
N GLY A 192 -7.15 -20.31 13.35
CA GLY A 192 -7.03 -21.28 12.27
C GLY A 192 -7.67 -20.84 10.95
N SER A 193 -8.38 -19.71 10.93
CA SER A 193 -8.96 -19.20 9.68
C SER A 193 -7.88 -18.83 8.67
N GLU A 194 -8.13 -19.12 7.40
CA GLU A 194 -7.39 -18.59 6.25
C GLU A 194 -8.02 -17.28 5.78
N ILE A 195 -7.21 -16.23 5.68
CA ILE A 195 -7.62 -14.91 5.20
C ILE A 195 -6.75 -14.46 4.04
N GLU A 196 -7.33 -13.71 3.12
CA GLU A 196 -6.63 -13.03 2.04
C GLU A 196 -6.56 -11.52 2.34
N VAL A 197 -5.35 -10.97 2.31
CA VAL A 197 -5.11 -9.53 2.47
C VAL A 197 -4.01 -9.08 1.51
N GLY A 198 -4.27 -8.03 0.71
CA GLY A 198 -3.29 -7.50 -0.25
C GLY A 198 -2.79 -8.54 -1.27
N GLY A 199 -3.62 -9.53 -1.61
CA GLY A 199 -3.27 -10.63 -2.51
C GLY A 199 -2.38 -11.72 -1.89
N CYS A 200 -2.20 -11.72 -0.56
CA CYS A 200 -1.49 -12.76 0.18
C CYS A 200 -2.42 -13.52 1.12
N ILE A 201 -2.23 -14.83 1.24
CA ILE A 201 -3.00 -15.70 2.13
C ILE A 201 -2.24 -15.89 3.44
N TYR A 202 -2.93 -15.67 4.56
CA TYR A 202 -2.42 -15.84 5.91
C TYR A 202 -3.33 -16.76 6.72
N ILE A 203 -2.78 -17.35 7.79
CA ILE A 203 -3.50 -18.17 8.75
C ILE A 203 -3.47 -17.46 10.10
N VAL A 204 -4.65 -17.30 10.70
CA VAL A 204 -4.81 -16.68 12.02
C VAL A 204 -4.36 -17.64 13.10
N GLU A 205 -3.06 -17.61 13.41
CA GLU A 205 -2.43 -18.51 14.38
C GLU A 205 -2.14 -17.81 15.72
N ASP A 206 -2.26 -16.48 15.78
CA ASP A 206 -1.83 -15.69 16.93
C ASP A 206 -2.86 -14.66 17.41
N THR A 207 -2.61 -14.10 18.59
CA THR A 207 -3.40 -13.02 19.18
C THR A 207 -2.49 -11.99 19.83
N GLY A 208 -2.97 -10.75 19.97
CA GLY A 208 -2.26 -9.70 20.69
C GLY A 208 -3.18 -8.93 21.63
N LYS A 209 -2.60 -8.34 22.68
CA LYS A 209 -3.36 -7.51 23.63
C LYS A 209 -4.00 -6.29 22.94
N GLU A 210 -3.25 -5.67 22.03
CA GLU A 210 -3.68 -4.48 21.26
C GLU A 210 -4.36 -4.85 19.92
N ILE A 211 -4.42 -6.14 19.59
CA ILE A 211 -5.06 -6.66 18.38
C ILE A 211 -6.51 -6.98 18.71
N LYS A 212 -7.36 -5.97 18.54
CA LYS A 212 -8.78 -5.97 18.87
C LYS A 212 -9.62 -5.34 17.77
N GLY A 213 -10.81 -5.89 17.52
CA GLY A 213 -11.69 -5.50 16.42
C GLY A 213 -11.04 -5.74 15.05
N ASN A 214 -11.23 -4.81 14.13
CA ASN A 214 -10.68 -4.89 12.78
C ASN A 214 -9.19 -4.50 12.73
N ARG A 215 -8.36 -5.26 13.45
CA ARG A 215 -6.90 -5.11 13.47
C ARG A 215 -6.23 -6.45 13.21
N LEU A 216 -5.16 -6.42 12.43
CA LEU A 216 -4.29 -7.55 12.17
C LEU A 216 -2.83 -7.17 12.43
N ASP A 217 -2.04 -8.11 12.94
CA ASP A 217 -0.59 -7.98 13.04
C ASP A 217 0.07 -9.09 12.22
N ILE A 218 0.74 -8.72 11.12
CA ILE A 218 1.39 -9.68 10.23
C ILE A 218 2.77 -10.02 10.77
N TYR A 219 3.08 -11.31 10.85
CA TYR A 219 4.40 -11.74 11.28
C TYR A 219 5.46 -11.58 10.17
N PHE A 220 6.62 -11.05 10.56
CA PHE A 220 7.84 -10.94 9.75
C PHE A 220 9.02 -11.60 10.47
N ASP A 221 9.97 -12.09 9.69
CA ASP A 221 11.16 -12.76 10.24
C ASP A 221 12.08 -11.76 10.96
N THR A 222 12.06 -10.47 10.57
CA THR A 222 12.89 -9.43 11.17
C THR A 222 12.11 -8.20 11.60
N HIS A 223 12.64 -7.49 12.60
CA HIS A 223 12.07 -6.23 13.06
C HIS A 223 12.11 -5.13 11.99
N ASP A 224 13.18 -5.08 11.20
CA ASP A 224 13.34 -4.08 10.16
C ASP A 224 12.29 -4.27 9.05
N GLU A 225 11.95 -5.51 8.69
CA GLU A 225 10.87 -5.79 7.74
C GLU A 225 9.51 -5.35 8.27
N ALA A 226 9.19 -5.64 9.55
CA ALA A 226 7.97 -5.18 10.19
C ALA A 226 7.87 -3.63 10.22
N VAL A 227 8.98 -2.95 10.51
CA VAL A 227 9.05 -1.48 10.49
C VAL A 227 8.86 -0.93 9.08
N VAL A 228 9.47 -1.55 8.08
CA VAL A 228 9.31 -1.17 6.67
C VAL A 228 7.88 -1.41 6.18
N TYR A 229 7.23 -2.48 6.65
CA TYR A 229 5.84 -2.77 6.32
C TYR A 229 4.89 -1.66 6.78
N GLY A 230 5.12 -1.14 7.99
CA GLY A 230 4.39 0.00 8.54
C GLY A 230 2.94 -0.32 8.91
N ARG A 231 2.09 0.71 8.87
CA ARG A 231 0.63 0.59 9.03
C ARG A 231 -0.05 0.71 7.68
N ARG A 232 -1.02 -0.16 7.44
CA ARG A 232 -1.82 -0.16 6.20
C ARG A 232 -3.29 -0.34 6.52
N GLN A 233 -4.15 0.22 5.69
CA GLN A 233 -5.57 -0.06 5.72
C GLN A 233 -5.88 -0.90 4.49
N GLU A 234 -6.33 -2.13 4.68
CA GLU A 234 -6.56 -3.07 3.57
C GLU A 234 -7.91 -3.79 3.74
N PRO A 235 -8.59 -4.11 2.62
CA PRO A 235 -9.71 -5.03 2.63
C PRO A 235 -9.25 -6.44 3.01
N VAL A 236 -10.03 -7.13 3.84
CA VAL A 236 -9.76 -8.50 4.27
C VAL A 236 -10.87 -9.42 3.80
N TYR A 237 -10.47 -10.59 3.29
CA TYR A 237 -11.38 -11.62 2.82
C TYR A 237 -11.17 -12.91 3.60
N LEU A 238 -12.24 -13.55 4.05
CA LEU A 238 -12.22 -14.82 4.77
C LEU A 238 -12.39 -15.98 3.78
N LEU A 239 -11.42 -16.89 3.73
CA LEU A 239 -11.43 -18.05 2.81
C LEU A 239 -12.06 -19.29 3.44
N GLY A 240 -11.82 -19.52 4.73
CA GLY A 240 -12.31 -20.70 5.45
C GLY A 240 -11.53 -21.00 6.74
N GLN A 241 -11.78 -22.16 7.34
CA GLN A 241 -11.11 -22.69 8.54
C GLN A 241 -10.82 -24.18 8.37
#